data_AF-A0A1Q7RPW7-F1
#
_entry.id   AF-A0A1Q7RPW7-F1
#
_cell.length_a   1.000
_cell.length_b   1.000
_cell.length_c   1.000
_cell.angle_alpha   90.00
_cell.angle_beta   90.00
_cell.angle_gamma   90.00
#
_symmetry.space_group_name_H-M   'P 1'
#
loop_
_entity.id
_entity.type
_entity.pdbx_description
1 polymer ?
#
loop_
_entity_poly.entity_id
_entity_poly.type
_entity_poly.pdbx_seq_one_letter_code
_entity_poly.pdbx_strand_id
1 'polypeptide(L)'
;MPILVVVAAAIAGAILAQVIASKAARNTISGAVAHASVWAAYSMTQVVAPLAGVFAQAILDAWTTTQSTFGEVVGKLMRQVTGRDVPAELLSGGKSTESLLAFGRALGEEVGPLVTAALAPDGALDPDDAPRRLNQLMGVSAGFALDDWWSHTVVELASLGAIGWMADFSNAVASGMGITALGKQAMRALLRATLTEPLQTWANRTYTPQALTTAQIINAYQQGLLGDGETAALLRDRGYTYDLANLLLNLAQKDFTLDQAAQLLQLGRIDDGKFQEIVRRQGYGADRAQLVGDLVRGKRSLGLLEEIADQARALYRVGQLEVGELQQVLGEAGYRAEEVELVLVREELARREARLLGKGEILSAYQDGTFDEATTRAHLRRQRYDDETIDVLLALQRRQLTPAEILTVYTAGRLDRTEALRRLVARGYDPEEAGLLLDLRARTLSEGQVIDALRRGLLLRGVAFEKLRALGYDQETADLLVALAAAQLTTGDVQGALLRGLIDPGQARERFRVLGYAEADVELLMALRFRLLTRGEILDAYDVGRITRVDAQGRLVELGLEGPDASLVLDVIDRRRSPPPPPA
;
A
#
# COMPACT_ATOMS: atom_id res chain seq x y z
N MET A 1 110.22 -10.65 -10.51
CA MET A 1 109.64 -9.46 -11.18
C MET A 1 108.34 -8.99 -10.50
N PRO A 2 108.36 -8.39 -9.28
CA PRO A 2 107.18 -7.69 -8.74
C PRO A 2 107.35 -6.16 -8.65
N ILE A 3 108.58 -5.64 -8.76
CA ILE A 3 108.86 -4.21 -8.52
C ILE A 3 108.40 -3.32 -9.70
N LEU A 4 108.49 -3.81 -10.94
CA LEU A 4 108.07 -3.07 -12.13
C LEU A 4 106.55 -2.85 -12.24
N VAL A 5 105.73 -3.78 -11.74
CA VAL A 5 104.26 -3.65 -11.73
C VAL A 5 103.80 -2.64 -10.69
N VAL A 6 104.46 -2.60 -9.53
CA VAL A 6 104.14 -1.63 -8.47
C VAL A 6 104.54 -0.20 -8.89
N VAL A 7 105.67 -0.03 -9.59
CA VAL A 7 106.09 1.29 -10.11
C VAL A 7 105.16 1.75 -11.24
N ALA A 8 104.74 0.86 -12.15
CA ALA A 8 103.79 1.20 -13.21
C ALA A 8 102.40 1.59 -12.66
N ALA A 9 101.91 0.89 -11.63
CA ALA A 9 100.66 1.22 -10.96
C ALA A 9 100.73 2.55 -10.19
N ALA A 10 101.87 2.87 -9.57
CA ALA A 10 102.07 4.15 -8.88
C ALA A 10 102.12 5.34 -9.85
N ILE A 11 102.77 5.17 -11.01
CA ILE A 11 102.82 6.21 -12.07
C ILE A 11 101.42 6.40 -12.69
N ALA A 12 100.70 5.30 -12.98
CA ALA A 12 99.33 5.37 -13.49
C ALA A 12 98.38 6.05 -12.48
N GLY A 13 98.54 5.75 -11.18
CA GLY A 13 97.77 6.40 -10.10
C GLY A 13 98.06 7.89 -9.95
N ALA A 14 99.32 8.31 -10.10
CA ALA A 14 99.71 9.72 -10.05
C ALA A 14 99.17 10.52 -11.25
N ILE A 15 99.20 9.93 -12.46
CA ILE A 15 98.61 10.55 -13.66
C ILE A 15 97.08 10.64 -13.55
N LEU A 16 96.43 9.60 -13.02
CA LEU A 16 94.98 9.61 -12.79
C LEU A 16 94.59 10.70 -11.77
N ALA A 17 95.35 10.84 -10.69
CA ALA A 17 95.12 11.87 -9.67
C ALA A 17 95.27 13.29 -10.23
N GLN A 18 96.22 13.51 -11.15
CA GLN A 18 96.45 14.81 -11.77
C GLN A 18 95.38 15.16 -12.83
N VAL A 19 94.80 14.16 -13.50
CA VAL A 19 93.68 14.32 -14.45
C VAL A 19 92.34 14.58 -13.74
N ILE A 20 92.13 13.98 -12.56
CA ILE A 20 90.91 14.17 -11.73
C ILE A 20 90.83 15.60 -11.15
N ALA A 21 91.94 16.33 -11.04
CA ALA A 21 91.98 17.65 -10.42
C ALA A 21 91.33 18.78 -11.26
N SER A 22 91.28 18.68 -12.61
CA SER A 22 90.70 19.76 -13.44
C SER A 22 89.24 19.52 -13.81
N LYS A 23 88.42 20.58 -13.73
CA LYS A 23 86.99 20.55 -14.09
C LYS A 23 86.78 20.32 -15.61
N ALA A 24 87.72 20.77 -16.43
CA ALA A 24 87.69 20.58 -17.89
C ALA A 24 87.87 19.11 -18.27
N ALA A 25 88.85 18.40 -17.69
CA ALA A 25 89.09 16.99 -17.99
C ALA A 25 87.94 16.08 -17.56
N ARG A 26 87.29 16.38 -16.42
CA ARG A 26 86.10 15.65 -15.95
C ARG A 26 84.91 15.75 -16.92
N ASN A 27 84.72 16.91 -17.55
CA ASN A 27 83.64 17.09 -18.52
C ASN A 27 83.93 16.37 -19.85
N THR A 28 85.18 16.35 -20.33
CA THR A 28 85.55 15.62 -21.55
C THR A 28 85.43 14.11 -21.36
N ILE A 29 85.84 13.59 -20.19
CA ILE A 29 85.69 12.17 -19.84
C ILE A 29 84.21 11.81 -19.67
N SER A 30 83.42 12.65 -19.00
CA SER A 30 81.97 12.46 -18.88
C SER A 30 81.27 12.40 -20.24
N GLY A 31 81.66 13.25 -21.20
CA GLY A 31 81.11 13.24 -22.56
C GLY A 31 81.50 11.99 -23.35
N ALA A 32 82.77 11.56 -23.26
CA ALA A 32 83.24 10.34 -23.91
C ALA A 32 82.59 9.08 -23.33
N VAL A 33 82.42 9.00 -22.01
CA VAL A 33 81.73 7.90 -21.32
C VAL A 33 80.25 7.87 -21.70
N ALA A 34 79.58 9.03 -21.79
CA ALA A 34 78.18 9.10 -22.20
C ALA A 34 77.99 8.61 -23.65
N HIS A 35 78.86 9.00 -24.59
CA HIS A 35 78.80 8.52 -25.97
C HIS A 35 79.15 7.04 -26.11
N ALA A 36 80.15 6.55 -25.37
CA ALA A 36 80.45 5.12 -25.32
C ALA A 36 79.29 4.30 -24.73
N SER A 37 78.59 4.85 -23.73
CA SER A 37 77.42 4.20 -23.10
C SER A 37 76.22 4.16 -24.04
N VAL A 38 75.97 5.23 -24.81
CA VAL A 38 74.90 5.27 -25.82
C VAL A 38 75.22 4.33 -26.98
N TRP A 39 76.47 4.25 -27.41
CA TRP A 39 76.88 3.31 -28.46
C TRP A 39 76.86 1.85 -27.99
N ALA A 40 77.23 1.59 -26.74
CA ALA A 40 77.09 0.28 -26.09
C ALA A 40 75.61 -0.12 -25.91
N ALA A 41 74.74 0.82 -25.53
CA ALA A 41 73.30 0.57 -25.43
C ALA A 41 72.66 0.33 -26.81
N TYR A 42 73.04 1.13 -27.82
CA TYR A 42 72.56 0.98 -29.20
C TYR A 42 73.01 -0.35 -29.81
N SER A 43 74.29 -0.72 -29.65
CA SER A 43 74.82 -2.01 -30.10
C SER A 43 74.23 -3.18 -29.32
N MET A 44 73.99 -3.05 -28.00
CA MET A 44 73.23 -4.02 -27.23
C MET A 44 71.82 -4.20 -27.80
N THR A 45 71.08 -3.13 -28.13
CA THR A 45 69.74 -3.28 -28.72
C THR A 45 69.75 -3.93 -30.11
N GLN A 46 70.75 -3.61 -30.95
CA GLN A 46 70.91 -4.17 -32.30
C GLN A 46 71.38 -5.64 -32.31
N VAL A 47 72.04 -6.10 -31.24
CA VAL A 47 72.50 -7.49 -31.09
C VAL A 47 71.47 -8.31 -30.30
N VAL A 48 70.91 -7.76 -29.23
CA VAL A 48 69.94 -8.43 -28.36
C VAL A 48 68.60 -8.63 -29.06
N ALA A 49 68.13 -7.71 -29.92
CA ALA A 49 66.86 -7.89 -30.62
C ALA A 49 66.87 -9.10 -31.60
N PRO A 50 67.87 -9.26 -32.50
CA PRO A 50 67.95 -10.45 -33.35
C PRO A 50 68.33 -11.72 -32.56
N LEU A 51 69.14 -11.64 -31.50
CA LEU A 51 69.37 -12.79 -30.61
C LEU A 51 68.10 -13.21 -29.86
N ALA A 52 67.32 -12.26 -29.36
CA ALA A 52 66.02 -12.52 -28.74
C ALA A 52 65.03 -13.05 -29.76
N GLY A 53 65.06 -12.57 -31.00
CA GLY A 53 64.30 -13.13 -32.12
C GLY A 53 64.69 -14.58 -32.39
N VAL A 54 65.99 -14.90 -32.50
CA VAL A 54 66.50 -16.26 -32.71
C VAL A 54 66.20 -17.17 -31.51
N PHE A 55 66.33 -16.67 -30.27
CA PHE A 55 65.94 -17.42 -29.07
C PHE A 55 64.43 -17.63 -29.00
N ALA A 56 63.62 -16.62 -29.31
CA ALA A 56 62.18 -16.75 -29.35
C ALA A 56 61.73 -17.70 -30.46
N GLN A 57 62.35 -17.66 -31.64
CA GLN A 57 62.12 -18.60 -32.73
C GLN A 57 62.55 -20.01 -32.33
N ALA A 58 63.73 -20.19 -31.73
CA ALA A 58 64.21 -21.48 -31.26
C ALA A 58 63.33 -22.05 -30.14
N ILE A 59 62.81 -21.20 -29.25
CA ILE A 59 61.83 -21.59 -28.22
C ILE A 59 60.48 -21.93 -28.87
N LEU A 60 60.01 -21.16 -29.86
CA LEU A 60 58.76 -21.42 -30.59
C LEU A 60 58.86 -22.70 -31.44
N ASP A 61 59.97 -22.94 -32.10
CA ASP A 61 60.27 -24.12 -32.90
C ASP A 61 60.42 -25.34 -31.99
N ALA A 62 61.18 -25.23 -30.89
CA ALA A 62 61.23 -26.27 -29.87
C ALA A 62 59.85 -26.54 -29.28
N TRP A 63 59.06 -25.51 -28.99
CA TRP A 63 57.72 -25.64 -28.41
C TRP A 63 56.75 -26.33 -29.37
N THR A 64 56.69 -25.91 -30.63
CA THR A 64 55.85 -26.53 -31.68
C THR A 64 56.25 -27.98 -31.95
N THR A 65 57.55 -28.28 -31.95
CA THR A 65 58.06 -29.66 -32.12
C THR A 65 57.77 -30.54 -30.90
N THR A 66 57.71 -29.95 -29.70
CA THR A 66 57.40 -30.67 -28.44
C THR A 66 55.90 -30.69 -28.14
N GLN A 67 55.06 -29.99 -28.93
CA GLN A 67 53.64 -29.81 -28.66
C GLN A 67 52.81 -31.10 -28.79
N SER A 68 53.19 -31.99 -29.70
CA SER A 68 52.60 -33.33 -29.82
C SER A 68 52.96 -34.21 -28.62
N THR A 69 54.22 -34.18 -28.19
CA THR A 69 54.71 -34.88 -26.99
C THR A 69 54.06 -34.34 -25.72
N PHE A 70 53.87 -33.02 -25.64
CA PHE A 70 53.12 -32.35 -24.57
C PHE A 70 51.67 -32.81 -24.54
N GLY A 71 50.99 -32.85 -25.69
CA GLY A 71 49.62 -33.33 -25.80
C GLY A 71 49.46 -34.79 -25.35
N GLU A 72 50.41 -35.65 -25.69
CA GLU A 72 50.42 -37.05 -25.22
C GLU A 72 50.63 -37.18 -23.71
N VAL A 73 51.50 -36.35 -23.12
CA VAL A 73 51.76 -36.35 -21.67
C VAL A 73 50.55 -35.82 -20.91
N VAL A 74 49.98 -34.69 -21.34
CA VAL A 74 48.77 -34.11 -20.73
C VAL A 74 47.58 -35.06 -20.91
N GLY A 75 47.46 -35.75 -22.05
CA GLY A 75 46.39 -36.74 -22.27
C GLY A 75 46.48 -37.94 -21.31
N LYS A 76 47.70 -38.43 -21.06
CA LYS A 76 47.94 -39.49 -20.05
C LYS A 76 47.66 -39.02 -18.63
N LEU A 77 48.03 -37.78 -18.28
CA LEU A 77 47.73 -37.19 -16.98
C LEU A 77 46.23 -37.00 -16.79
N MET A 78 45.53 -36.47 -17.80
CA MET A 78 44.07 -36.34 -17.80
C MET A 78 43.41 -37.70 -17.61
N ARG A 79 43.86 -38.74 -18.31
CA ARG A 79 43.37 -40.11 -18.10
C ARG A 79 43.55 -40.61 -16.67
N GLN A 80 44.65 -40.24 -16.02
CA GLN A 80 44.89 -40.62 -14.62
C GLN A 80 43.96 -39.89 -13.66
N VAL A 81 43.67 -38.61 -13.91
CA VAL A 81 42.81 -37.77 -13.05
C VAL A 81 41.32 -38.02 -13.27
N THR A 82 40.88 -38.15 -14.53
CA THR A 82 39.47 -38.29 -14.90
C THR A 82 39.06 -39.74 -15.20
N GLY A 83 40.02 -40.64 -15.37
CA GLY A 83 39.79 -42.04 -15.75
C GLY A 83 39.52 -42.25 -17.24
N ARG A 84 39.60 -41.21 -18.09
CA ARG A 84 39.16 -41.24 -19.50
C ARG A 84 40.23 -40.71 -20.46
N ASP A 85 40.32 -41.33 -21.64
CA ASP A 85 41.35 -41.01 -22.64
C ASP A 85 41.02 -39.69 -23.36
N VAL A 86 41.90 -38.70 -23.20
CA VAL A 86 41.83 -37.43 -23.93
C VAL A 86 42.77 -37.47 -25.14
N PRO A 87 42.28 -37.30 -26.38
CA PRO A 87 43.11 -37.30 -27.57
C PRO A 87 44.20 -36.22 -27.53
N ALA A 88 45.46 -36.61 -27.77
CA ALA A 88 46.61 -35.71 -27.76
C ALA A 88 46.48 -34.55 -28.76
N GLU A 89 45.76 -34.77 -29.87
CA GLU A 89 45.50 -33.80 -30.94
C GLU A 89 44.71 -32.58 -30.45
N LEU A 90 43.78 -32.78 -29.49
CA LEU A 90 42.99 -31.71 -28.86
C LEU A 90 43.83 -30.86 -27.89
N LEU A 91 44.93 -31.42 -27.40
CA LEU A 91 45.85 -30.83 -26.42
C LEU A 91 47.05 -30.15 -27.09
N SER A 92 47.32 -30.50 -28.35
CA SER A 92 48.42 -29.97 -29.15
C SER A 92 48.06 -28.73 -29.99
N GLY A 93 46.86 -28.16 -29.84
CA GLY A 93 46.41 -26.99 -30.60
C GLY A 93 47.01 -25.68 -30.06
N GLY A 94 47.94 -25.08 -30.80
CA GLY A 94 48.55 -23.79 -30.43
C GLY A 94 47.55 -22.63 -30.40
N LYS A 95 47.97 -21.50 -29.78
CA LYS A 95 47.37 -20.16 -29.48
C LYS A 95 46.09 -19.64 -30.19
N SER A 96 45.43 -20.35 -31.10
CA SER A 96 44.18 -19.92 -31.72
C SER A 96 43.01 -20.00 -30.73
N THR A 97 42.06 -19.10 -30.88
CA THR A 97 40.83 -19.12 -30.05
C THR A 97 40.06 -20.42 -30.23
N GLU A 98 40.12 -21.03 -31.42
CA GLU A 98 39.43 -22.28 -31.74
C GLU A 98 40.02 -23.49 -31.00
N SER A 99 41.35 -23.58 -30.90
CA SER A 99 42.01 -24.65 -30.13
C SER A 99 41.82 -24.49 -28.63
N LEU A 100 41.86 -23.25 -28.11
CA LEU A 100 41.58 -22.95 -26.71
C LEU A 100 40.13 -23.31 -26.34
N LEU A 101 39.17 -23.05 -27.24
CA LEU A 101 37.78 -23.43 -27.07
C LEU A 101 37.58 -24.95 -27.16
N ALA A 102 38.26 -25.63 -28.10
CA ALA A 102 38.22 -27.08 -28.22
C ALA A 102 38.80 -27.76 -26.96
N PHE A 103 39.92 -27.25 -26.45
CA PHE A 103 40.52 -27.71 -25.19
C PHE A 103 39.60 -27.47 -24.00
N GLY A 104 39.04 -26.26 -23.87
CA GLY A 104 38.07 -25.94 -22.81
C GLY A 104 36.81 -26.80 -22.85
N ARG A 105 36.31 -27.14 -24.05
CA ARG A 105 35.19 -28.08 -24.22
C ARG A 105 35.58 -29.49 -23.80
N ALA A 106 36.73 -30.00 -24.24
CA ALA A 106 37.20 -31.33 -23.86
C ALA A 106 37.39 -31.44 -22.33
N LEU A 107 37.99 -30.43 -21.69
CA LEU A 107 38.08 -30.38 -20.22
C LEU A 107 36.70 -30.37 -19.55
N GLY A 108 35.76 -29.59 -20.09
CA GLY A 108 34.39 -29.52 -19.59
C GLY A 108 33.62 -30.84 -19.75
N GLU A 109 33.78 -31.54 -20.87
CA GLU A 109 33.15 -32.84 -21.12
C GLU A 109 33.71 -33.95 -20.24
N GLU A 110 34.97 -33.86 -19.83
CA GLU A 110 35.62 -34.88 -19.01
C GLU A 110 35.45 -34.64 -17.50
N VAL A 111 35.64 -33.41 -17.03
CA VAL A 111 35.56 -33.09 -15.60
C VAL A 111 34.16 -32.60 -15.20
N GLY A 112 33.39 -32.02 -16.13
CA GLY A 112 32.03 -31.56 -15.89
C GLY A 112 31.10 -32.65 -15.33
N PRO A 113 31.08 -33.88 -15.87
CA PRO A 113 30.30 -34.97 -15.30
C PRO A 113 30.70 -35.34 -13.87
N LEU A 114 31.97 -35.20 -13.46
CA LEU A 114 32.41 -35.48 -12.09
C LEU A 114 31.83 -34.44 -11.10
N VAL A 115 31.84 -33.17 -11.49
CA VAL A 115 31.27 -32.07 -10.69
C VAL A 115 29.73 -32.14 -10.69
N THR A 116 29.12 -32.44 -11.83
CA THR A 116 27.66 -32.60 -11.96
C THR A 116 27.17 -33.82 -11.17
N ALA A 117 27.87 -34.96 -11.21
CA ALA A 117 27.51 -36.12 -10.39
C ALA A 117 27.57 -35.83 -8.89
N ALA A 118 28.49 -34.96 -8.45
CA ALA A 118 28.59 -34.53 -7.06
C ALA A 118 27.49 -33.52 -6.65
N LEU A 119 26.90 -32.77 -7.60
CA LEU A 119 25.96 -31.68 -7.33
C LEU A 119 24.50 -31.98 -7.72
N ALA A 120 24.28 -32.77 -8.76
CA ALA A 120 22.99 -32.99 -9.42
C ALA A 120 22.91 -34.42 -10.01
N PRO A 121 22.62 -35.45 -9.18
CA PRO A 121 22.33 -36.79 -9.68
C PRO A 121 20.96 -36.85 -10.39
N ASP A 122 20.77 -37.83 -11.27
CA ASP A 122 19.49 -38.09 -11.93
C ASP A 122 18.42 -38.51 -10.90
N GLY A 123 17.46 -37.62 -10.60
CA GLY A 123 16.36 -37.88 -9.66
C GLY A 123 15.91 -36.66 -8.84
N ALA A 124 14.97 -36.87 -7.92
CA ALA A 124 14.50 -35.82 -7.00
C ALA A 124 15.59 -35.45 -5.98
N LEU A 125 15.67 -34.17 -5.62
CA LEU A 125 16.61 -33.66 -4.63
C LEU A 125 16.06 -33.93 -3.21
N ASP A 126 16.64 -34.91 -2.51
CA ASP A 126 16.34 -35.20 -1.10
C ASP A 126 17.31 -34.42 -0.18
N PRO A 127 16.79 -33.58 0.76
CA PRO A 127 17.61 -32.89 1.75
C PRO A 127 18.50 -33.81 2.60
N ASP A 128 18.06 -35.04 2.89
CA ASP A 128 18.80 -35.97 3.76
C ASP A 128 20.07 -36.52 3.10
N ASP A 129 20.17 -36.42 1.76
CA ASP A 129 21.36 -36.77 1.00
C ASP A 129 22.43 -35.66 0.99
N ALA A 130 22.13 -34.45 1.48
CA ALA A 130 23.02 -33.29 1.38
C ALA A 130 24.41 -33.51 2.01
N PRO A 131 24.57 -34.16 3.19
CA PRO A 131 25.89 -34.46 3.76
C PRO A 131 26.71 -35.42 2.89
N ARG A 132 26.06 -36.41 2.27
CA ARG A 132 26.72 -37.37 1.36
C ARG A 132 27.25 -36.65 0.13
N ARG A 133 26.44 -35.75 -0.46
CA ARG A 133 26.81 -34.95 -1.64
C ARG A 133 27.90 -33.94 -1.35
N LEU A 134 27.85 -33.29 -0.18
CA LEU A 134 28.94 -32.43 0.29
C LEU A 134 30.26 -33.21 0.41
N ASN A 135 30.23 -34.41 0.99
CA ASN A 135 31.42 -35.26 1.10
C ASN A 135 31.94 -35.71 -0.28
N GLN A 136 31.06 -35.96 -1.25
CA GLN A 136 31.46 -36.26 -2.63
C GLN A 136 32.16 -35.05 -3.28
N LEU A 137 31.58 -33.86 -3.17
CA LEU A 137 32.19 -32.62 -3.67
C LEU A 137 33.55 -32.32 -3.00
N MET A 138 33.63 -32.49 -1.68
CA MET A 138 34.87 -32.32 -0.92
C MET A 138 35.90 -33.40 -1.28
N GLY A 139 35.46 -34.63 -1.54
CA GLY A 139 36.30 -35.73 -2.01
C GLY A 139 36.89 -35.46 -3.39
N VAL A 140 36.11 -34.90 -4.32
CA VAL A 140 36.61 -34.44 -5.62
C VAL A 140 37.68 -33.35 -5.41
N SER A 141 37.40 -32.33 -4.60
CA SER A 141 38.37 -31.27 -4.31
C SER A 141 39.66 -31.78 -3.64
N ALA A 142 39.56 -32.76 -2.74
CA ALA A 142 40.71 -33.37 -2.07
C ALA A 142 41.51 -34.27 -3.02
N GLY A 143 40.83 -34.96 -3.95
CA GLY A 143 41.47 -35.77 -4.98
C GLY A 143 42.38 -34.94 -5.88
N PHE A 144 41.91 -33.80 -6.37
CA PHE A 144 42.74 -32.86 -7.14
C PHE A 144 43.93 -32.31 -6.32
N ALA A 145 43.73 -32.00 -5.03
CA ALA A 145 44.81 -31.51 -4.17
C ALA A 145 45.90 -32.57 -3.87
N LEU A 146 45.52 -33.84 -3.76
CA LEU A 146 46.47 -34.94 -3.57
C LEU A 146 47.23 -35.30 -4.86
N ASP A 147 46.57 -35.18 -6.00
CA ASP A 147 47.18 -35.36 -7.32
C ASP A 147 48.21 -34.27 -7.65
N ASP A 148 47.94 -33.02 -7.24
CA ASP A 148 48.86 -31.88 -7.30
C ASP A 148 50.17 -32.18 -6.51
N TRP A 149 50.02 -32.67 -5.28
CA TRP A 149 51.15 -33.06 -4.41
C TRP A 149 51.99 -34.22 -4.99
N TRP A 150 51.34 -35.25 -5.52
CA TRP A 150 52.02 -36.39 -6.14
C TRP A 150 52.72 -35.99 -7.43
N SER A 151 52.07 -35.19 -8.28
CA SER A 151 52.62 -34.69 -9.54
C SER A 151 53.85 -33.80 -9.30
N HIS A 152 53.80 -32.91 -8.30
CA HIS A 152 54.95 -32.11 -7.89
C HIS A 152 56.14 -32.99 -7.47
N THR A 153 55.88 -34.01 -6.65
CA THR A 153 56.93 -34.90 -6.12
C THR A 153 57.61 -35.74 -7.21
N VAL A 154 56.83 -36.33 -8.13
CA VAL A 154 57.36 -37.16 -9.22
C VAL A 154 58.08 -36.31 -10.26
N VAL A 155 57.53 -35.14 -10.60
CA VAL A 155 58.13 -34.24 -11.60
C VAL A 155 59.42 -33.63 -11.08
N GLU A 156 59.50 -33.22 -9.81
CA GLU A 156 60.75 -32.75 -9.21
C GLU A 156 61.83 -33.84 -9.16
N LEU A 157 61.46 -35.08 -8.78
CA LEU A 157 62.40 -36.21 -8.74
C LEU A 157 62.93 -36.58 -10.13
N ALA A 158 62.06 -36.59 -11.15
CA ALA A 158 62.40 -37.06 -12.48
C ALA A 158 63.06 -35.99 -13.36
N SER A 159 62.76 -34.70 -13.15
CA SER A 159 63.21 -33.60 -14.02
C SER A 159 64.33 -32.73 -13.44
N LEU A 160 64.79 -32.99 -12.20
CA LEU A 160 65.75 -32.13 -11.48
C LEU A 160 65.33 -30.64 -11.51
N GLY A 161 64.02 -30.37 -11.39
CA GLY A 161 63.45 -29.02 -11.39
C GLY A 161 63.27 -28.36 -12.76
N ALA A 162 63.54 -29.05 -13.87
CA ALA A 162 63.42 -28.48 -15.22
C ALA A 162 61.97 -28.28 -15.70
N ILE A 163 60.98 -28.89 -15.03
CA ILE A 163 59.57 -28.87 -15.47
C ILE A 163 58.61 -28.44 -14.35
N GLY A 164 58.82 -27.26 -13.76
CA GLY A 164 57.95 -26.73 -12.69
C GLY A 164 56.49 -26.46 -13.09
N TRP A 165 56.19 -26.21 -14.38
CA TRP A 165 54.84 -25.87 -14.83
C TRP A 165 53.83 -27.03 -14.76
N MET A 166 54.30 -28.29 -14.77
CA MET A 166 53.41 -29.46 -14.61
C MET A 166 52.85 -29.55 -13.20
N ALA A 167 53.57 -29.04 -12.21
CA ALA A 167 53.16 -29.09 -10.81
C ALA A 167 51.94 -28.20 -10.53
N ASP A 168 51.72 -27.13 -11.31
CA ASP A 168 50.59 -26.21 -11.13
C ASP A 168 49.34 -26.60 -11.97
N PHE A 169 49.44 -27.63 -12.83
CA PHE A 169 48.39 -27.96 -13.79
C PHE A 169 47.10 -28.44 -13.11
N SER A 170 47.22 -29.32 -12.10
CA SER A 170 46.06 -29.88 -11.39
C SER A 170 45.32 -28.78 -10.62
N ASN A 171 46.07 -27.91 -9.92
CA ASN A 171 45.52 -26.72 -9.27
C ASN A 171 44.88 -25.72 -10.25
N ALA A 172 45.47 -25.49 -11.43
CA ALA A 172 44.91 -24.61 -12.45
C ALA A 172 43.58 -25.13 -13.02
N VAL A 173 43.47 -26.45 -13.23
CA VAL A 173 42.21 -27.09 -13.65
C VAL A 173 41.16 -27.01 -12.54
N ALA A 174 41.51 -27.38 -11.30
CA ALA A 174 40.59 -27.34 -10.16
C ALA A 174 40.07 -25.92 -9.85
N SER A 175 40.94 -24.92 -9.96
CA SER A 175 40.60 -23.50 -9.77
C SER A 175 39.80 -22.94 -10.94
N GLY A 176 40.19 -23.25 -12.19
CA GLY A 176 39.48 -22.82 -13.39
C GLY A 176 38.07 -23.38 -13.51
N MET A 177 37.84 -24.59 -12.98
CA MET A 177 36.52 -25.22 -12.92
C MET A 177 35.72 -24.87 -11.65
N GLY A 178 36.27 -24.05 -10.76
CA GLY A 178 35.58 -23.57 -9.57
C GLY A 178 35.36 -24.62 -8.47
N ILE A 179 35.97 -25.80 -8.56
CA ILE A 179 35.77 -26.92 -7.62
C ILE A 179 36.12 -26.48 -6.19
N THR A 180 37.27 -25.81 -6.04
CA THR A 180 37.73 -25.28 -4.75
C THR A 180 36.80 -24.17 -4.20
N ALA A 181 36.22 -23.36 -5.08
CA ALA A 181 35.31 -22.29 -4.69
C ALA A 181 33.94 -22.85 -4.24
N LEU A 182 33.42 -23.85 -4.97
CA LEU A 182 32.19 -24.56 -4.64
C LEU A 182 32.30 -25.28 -3.30
N GLY A 183 33.42 -25.98 -3.04
CA GLY A 183 33.68 -26.60 -1.74
C GLY A 183 33.73 -25.59 -0.59
N LYS A 184 34.40 -24.45 -0.78
CA LYS A 184 34.43 -23.35 0.21
C LYS A 184 33.04 -22.75 0.47
N GLN A 185 32.23 -22.57 -0.58
CA GLN A 185 30.89 -22.01 -0.44
C GLN A 185 29.95 -22.97 0.31
N ALA A 186 30.00 -24.25 -0.01
CA ALA A 186 29.21 -25.26 0.68
C ALA A 186 29.61 -25.37 2.17
N MET A 187 30.92 -25.33 2.46
CA MET A 187 31.41 -25.30 3.84
C MET A 187 31.00 -24.04 4.60
N ARG A 188 30.97 -22.86 3.96
CA ARG A 188 30.47 -21.63 4.60
C ARG A 188 29.02 -21.73 5.04
N ALA A 189 28.16 -22.34 4.21
CA ALA A 189 26.76 -22.54 4.56
C ALA A 189 26.62 -23.46 5.78
N LEU A 190 27.37 -24.57 5.80
CA LEU A 190 27.39 -25.49 6.94
C LEU A 190 27.93 -24.82 8.20
N LEU A 191 29.07 -24.12 8.13
CA LEU A 191 29.66 -23.39 9.25
C LEU A 191 28.70 -22.32 9.79
N ARG A 192 27.98 -21.62 8.91
CA ARG A 192 27.00 -20.61 9.32
C ARG A 192 25.89 -21.24 10.17
N ALA A 193 25.28 -22.32 9.67
CA ALA A 193 24.17 -22.99 10.34
C ALA A 193 24.57 -23.74 11.61
N THR A 194 25.77 -24.33 11.65
CA THR A 194 26.19 -25.23 12.74
C THR A 194 27.05 -24.55 13.81
N LEU A 195 27.77 -23.49 13.45
CA LEU A 195 28.70 -22.83 14.36
C LEU A 195 28.37 -21.34 14.52
N THR A 196 28.36 -20.57 13.43
CA THR A 196 28.30 -19.10 13.52
C THR A 196 26.99 -18.60 14.13
N GLU A 197 25.83 -19.04 13.62
CA GLU A 197 24.53 -18.62 14.14
C GLU A 197 24.25 -19.14 15.56
N PRO A 198 24.52 -20.42 15.89
CA PRO A 198 24.44 -20.91 17.26
C PRO A 198 25.38 -20.18 18.22
N LEU A 199 26.62 -19.91 17.83
CA LEU A 199 27.59 -19.18 18.63
C LEU A 199 27.16 -17.73 18.85
N GLN A 200 26.63 -17.07 17.82
CA GLN A 200 26.05 -15.74 17.95
C GLN A 200 24.85 -15.73 18.89
N THR A 201 23.99 -16.76 18.81
CA THR A 201 22.84 -16.93 19.72
C THR A 201 23.31 -17.13 21.16
N TRP A 202 24.31 -17.99 21.38
CA TRP A 202 24.93 -18.19 22.68
C TRP A 202 25.55 -16.90 23.21
N ALA A 203 26.28 -16.16 22.38
CA ALA A 203 26.90 -14.89 22.76
C ALA A 203 25.84 -13.83 23.12
N ASN A 204 24.75 -13.75 22.36
CA ASN A 204 23.63 -12.86 22.66
C ASN A 204 22.94 -13.22 23.98
N ARG A 205 22.78 -14.51 24.29
CA ARG A 205 22.21 -14.96 25.57
C ARG A 205 23.15 -14.74 26.75
N THR A 206 24.44 -14.91 26.54
CA THR A 206 25.45 -14.87 27.61
C THR A 206 25.85 -13.45 27.97
N TYR A 207 26.06 -12.60 26.95
CA TYR A 207 26.59 -11.25 27.13
C TYR A 207 25.54 -10.15 26.93
N THR A 208 24.36 -10.50 26.41
CA THR A 208 23.23 -9.58 26.16
C THR A 208 23.66 -8.22 25.57
N PRO A 209 24.44 -8.19 24.47
CA PRO A 209 25.09 -6.98 24.00
C PRO A 209 24.13 -5.99 23.32
N GLN A 210 22.88 -6.38 23.07
CA GLN A 210 21.92 -5.54 22.37
C GLN A 210 21.31 -4.51 23.33
N ALA A 211 21.69 -3.24 23.16
CA ALA A 211 21.09 -2.10 23.85
C ALA A 211 20.08 -1.38 22.93
N LEU A 212 19.07 -0.73 23.54
CA LEU A 212 18.12 0.11 22.81
C LEU A 212 18.85 1.19 22.01
N THR A 213 18.44 1.40 20.76
CA THR A 213 18.90 2.51 19.93
C THR A 213 18.42 3.85 20.48
N THR A 214 19.10 4.96 20.16
CA THR A 214 18.67 6.31 20.57
C THR A 214 17.21 6.59 20.20
N ALA A 215 16.77 6.15 19.01
CA ALA A 215 15.38 6.30 18.56
C ALA A 215 14.39 5.46 19.39
N GLN A 216 14.76 4.23 19.75
CA GLN A 216 13.93 3.38 20.63
C GLN A 216 13.85 3.96 22.04
N ILE A 217 14.95 4.49 22.57
CA ILE A 217 14.99 5.17 23.88
C ILE A 217 14.06 6.37 23.87
N ILE A 218 14.16 7.24 22.86
CA ILE A 218 13.31 8.43 22.71
C ILE A 218 11.84 8.05 22.58
N ASN A 219 11.49 7.06 21.75
CA ASN A 219 10.11 6.61 21.58
C ASN A 219 9.54 6.01 22.86
N ALA A 220 10.31 5.20 23.59
CA ALA A 220 9.89 4.61 24.84
C ALA A 220 9.66 5.68 25.92
N TYR A 221 10.52 6.72 25.97
CA TYR A 221 10.30 7.88 26.82
C TYR A 221 9.02 8.66 26.46
N GLN A 222 8.80 8.95 25.17
CA GLN A 222 7.56 9.61 24.72
C GLN A 222 6.28 8.83 25.06
N GLN A 223 6.37 7.49 25.08
CA GLN A 223 5.27 6.60 25.45
C GLN A 223 5.11 6.42 26.96
N GLY A 224 5.95 7.06 27.78
CA GLY A 224 5.94 6.92 29.24
C GLY A 224 6.43 5.57 29.74
N LEU A 225 7.13 4.80 28.89
CA LEU A 225 7.69 3.48 29.25
C LEU A 225 9.04 3.60 29.97
N LEU A 226 9.73 4.73 29.83
CA LEU A 226 10.98 5.05 30.52
C LEU A 226 10.83 6.37 31.28
N GLY A 227 11.34 6.43 32.51
CA GLY A 227 11.40 7.66 33.29
C GLY A 227 12.62 8.52 32.93
N ASP A 228 12.64 9.78 33.39
CA ASP A 228 13.70 10.76 33.10
C ASP A 228 15.10 10.24 33.45
N GLY A 229 15.26 9.68 34.66
CA GLY A 229 16.55 9.19 35.14
C GLY A 229 17.08 7.97 34.39
N GLU A 230 16.18 7.05 34.01
CA GLU A 230 16.51 5.85 33.25
C GLU A 230 16.88 6.19 31.81
N THR A 231 16.11 7.09 31.19
CA THR A 231 16.37 7.60 29.84
C THR A 231 17.71 8.33 29.77
N ALA A 232 18.01 9.18 30.76
CA ALA A 232 19.28 9.88 30.85
C ALA A 232 20.47 8.92 31.03
N ALA A 233 20.32 7.84 31.81
CA ALA A 233 21.35 6.81 31.96
C ALA A 233 21.61 6.07 30.64
N LEU A 234 20.55 5.65 29.93
CA LEU A 234 20.65 4.97 28.64
C LEU A 234 21.28 5.85 27.55
N LEU A 235 20.97 7.15 27.53
CA LEU A 235 21.60 8.10 26.61
C LEU A 235 23.07 8.36 26.99
N ARG A 236 23.37 8.46 28.29
CA ARG A 236 24.75 8.63 28.78
C ARG A 236 25.64 7.45 28.40
N ASP A 237 25.14 6.22 28.50
CA ASP A 237 25.88 5.01 28.11
C ASP A 237 26.19 4.97 26.61
N ARG A 238 25.50 5.80 25.81
CA ARG A 238 25.76 6.04 24.37
C ARG A 238 26.60 7.29 24.08
N GLY A 239 27.13 7.93 25.12
CA GLY A 239 28.02 9.09 25.00
C GLY A 239 27.34 10.45 24.94
N TYR A 240 26.02 10.54 25.20
CA TYR A 240 25.34 11.84 25.31
C TYR A 240 25.61 12.45 26.69
N THR A 241 25.94 13.73 26.73
CA THR A 241 25.95 14.49 27.99
C THR A 241 24.53 14.68 28.51
N TYR A 242 24.37 14.97 29.80
CA TYR A 242 23.06 15.24 30.40
C TYR A 242 22.30 16.36 29.66
N ASP A 243 23.02 17.42 29.28
CA ASP A 243 22.44 18.55 28.54
C ASP A 243 21.98 18.14 27.13
N LEU A 244 22.77 17.34 26.42
CA LEU A 244 22.40 16.83 25.09
C LEU A 244 21.25 15.82 25.16
N ALA A 245 21.21 14.99 26.20
CA ALA A 245 20.10 14.08 26.45
C ALA A 245 18.81 14.88 26.64
N ASN A 246 18.80 15.88 27.52
CA ASN A 246 17.64 16.75 27.73
C ASN A 246 17.21 17.49 26.47
N LEU A 247 18.16 17.97 25.66
CA LEU A 247 17.85 18.61 24.39
C LEU A 247 17.16 17.64 23.41
N LEU A 248 17.64 16.39 23.31
CA LEU A 248 17.00 15.36 22.50
C LEU A 248 15.60 15.00 22.99
N LEU A 249 15.41 14.91 24.31
CA LEU A 249 14.10 14.62 24.90
C LEU A 249 13.11 15.77 24.69
N ASN A 250 13.57 17.02 24.73
CA ASN A 250 12.73 18.19 24.45
C ASN A 250 12.34 18.25 22.96
N LEU A 251 13.28 18.00 22.04
CA LEU A 251 12.97 17.90 20.60
C LEU A 251 11.99 16.78 20.26
N ALA A 252 12.00 15.73 21.08
CA ALA A 252 11.13 14.58 20.93
C ALA A 252 9.69 14.85 21.40
N GLN A 253 9.41 15.91 22.16
CA GLN A 253 8.04 16.18 22.60
C GLN A 253 7.18 16.62 21.41
N LYS A 254 5.97 16.05 21.30
CA LYS A 254 4.96 16.56 20.36
C LYS A 254 4.42 17.88 20.92
N ASP A 255 4.83 18.99 20.32
CA ASP A 255 4.22 20.29 20.62
C ASP A 255 2.80 20.38 20.04
N PHE A 256 1.96 21.22 20.66
CA PHE A 256 0.66 21.57 20.10
C PHE A 256 0.83 22.24 18.74
N THR A 257 -0.08 21.99 17.80
CA THR A 257 -0.15 22.77 16.57
C THR A 257 -0.57 24.21 16.88
N LEU A 258 -0.30 25.16 15.96
CA LEU A 258 -0.75 26.54 16.11
C LEU A 258 -2.27 26.63 16.36
N ASP A 259 -3.05 25.81 15.64
CA ASP A 259 -4.50 25.76 15.78
C ASP A 259 -4.94 25.24 17.15
N GLN A 260 -4.33 24.16 17.64
CA GLN A 260 -4.59 23.64 18.99
C GLN A 260 -4.21 24.65 20.07
N ALA A 261 -3.07 25.32 19.93
CA ALA A 261 -2.65 26.37 20.84
C ALA A 261 -3.63 27.55 20.83
N ALA A 262 -4.12 27.95 19.65
CA ALA A 262 -5.06 29.05 19.50
C ALA A 262 -6.41 28.71 20.17
N GLN A 263 -6.91 27.48 19.98
CA GLN A 263 -8.11 27.00 20.65
C GLN A 263 -7.94 26.99 22.17
N LEU A 264 -6.80 26.51 22.68
CA LEU A 264 -6.51 26.50 24.12
C LEU A 264 -6.46 27.91 24.71
N LEU A 265 -5.88 28.88 23.99
CA LEU A 265 -5.85 30.29 24.40
C LEU A 265 -7.28 30.86 24.43
N GLN A 266 -8.09 30.60 23.40
CA GLN A 266 -9.49 31.05 23.32
C GLN A 266 -10.38 30.44 24.42
N LEU A 267 -10.10 29.20 24.82
CA LEU A 267 -10.77 28.51 25.91
C LEU A 267 -10.25 28.94 27.29
N GLY A 268 -9.24 29.81 27.36
CA GLY A 268 -8.60 30.24 28.62
C GLY A 268 -7.88 29.10 29.34
N ARG A 269 -7.49 28.03 28.63
CA ARG A 269 -6.75 26.89 29.18
C ARG A 269 -5.25 27.15 29.27
N ILE A 270 -4.75 28.10 28.49
CA ILE A 270 -3.38 28.60 28.53
C ILE A 270 -3.40 30.13 28.52
N ASP A 271 -2.36 30.75 29.06
CA ASP A 271 -2.16 32.19 29.04
C ASP A 271 -1.29 32.63 27.83
N ASP A 272 -1.08 33.94 27.68
CA ASP A 272 -0.27 34.48 26.57
C ASP A 272 1.18 34.01 26.63
N GLY A 273 1.74 33.93 27.83
CA GLY A 273 3.12 33.47 28.01
C GLY A 273 3.29 32.04 27.49
N LYS A 274 2.36 31.16 27.85
CA LYS A 274 2.37 29.76 27.41
C LYS A 274 2.05 29.62 25.92
N PHE A 275 1.12 30.41 25.40
CA PHE A 275 0.84 30.45 23.97
C PHE A 275 2.08 30.89 23.17
N GLN A 276 2.75 31.97 23.58
CA GLN A 276 3.96 32.46 22.94
C GLN A 276 5.10 31.44 23.00
N GLU A 277 5.25 30.71 24.11
CA GLU A 277 6.22 29.61 24.24
C GLU A 277 5.98 28.53 23.18
N ILE A 278 4.74 28.06 23.04
CA ILE A 278 4.35 27.01 22.07
C ILE A 278 4.61 27.50 20.63
N VAL A 279 4.18 28.72 20.31
CA VAL A 279 4.37 29.31 18.98
C VAL A 279 5.85 29.51 18.66
N ARG A 280 6.68 29.87 19.66
CA ARG A 280 8.13 29.97 19.49
C ARG A 280 8.80 28.63 19.21
N ARG A 281 8.39 27.55 19.88
CA ARG A 281 8.92 26.20 19.63
C ARG A 281 8.62 25.71 18.22
N GLN A 282 7.55 26.19 17.59
CA GLN A 282 7.24 25.95 16.18
C GLN A 282 8.08 26.79 15.19
N GLY A 283 9.00 27.63 15.68
CA GLY A 283 9.93 28.41 14.85
C GLY A 283 9.53 29.86 14.62
N TYR A 284 8.48 30.36 15.28
CA TYR A 284 8.14 31.78 15.23
C TYR A 284 9.04 32.59 16.17
N GLY A 285 9.53 33.75 15.73
CA GLY A 285 10.25 34.69 16.59
C GLY A 285 9.35 35.27 17.69
N ALA A 286 9.94 35.87 18.73
CA ALA A 286 9.22 36.45 19.87
C ALA A 286 8.15 37.47 19.43
N ASP A 287 8.52 38.42 18.58
CA ASP A 287 7.61 39.45 18.07
C ASP A 287 6.43 38.86 17.29
N ARG A 288 6.70 37.85 16.46
CA ARG A 288 5.67 37.17 15.67
C ARG A 288 4.73 36.36 16.56
N ALA A 289 5.25 35.71 17.59
CA ALA A 289 4.44 34.95 18.55
C ALA A 289 3.46 35.86 19.30
N GLN A 290 3.89 37.07 19.66
CA GLN A 290 3.01 38.08 20.26
C GLN A 290 1.90 38.52 19.30
N LEU A 291 2.24 38.90 18.07
CA LEU A 291 1.26 39.31 17.06
C LEU A 291 0.21 38.24 16.76
N VAL A 292 0.61 36.97 16.74
CA VAL A 292 -0.31 35.85 16.55
C VAL A 292 -1.25 35.69 17.76
N GLY A 293 -0.74 35.88 18.98
CA GLY A 293 -1.58 35.88 20.19
C GLY A 293 -2.62 36.99 20.17
N ASP A 294 -2.21 38.20 19.80
CA ASP A 294 -3.10 39.36 19.65
C ASP A 294 -4.17 39.11 18.59
N LEU A 295 -3.80 38.51 17.45
CA LEU A 295 -4.74 38.13 16.40
C LEU A 295 -5.77 37.10 16.88
N VAL A 296 -5.34 36.06 17.60
CA VAL A 296 -6.23 35.00 18.10
C VAL A 296 -7.26 35.54 19.09
N ARG A 297 -6.86 36.48 19.96
CA ARG A 297 -7.78 37.19 20.87
C ARG A 297 -8.71 38.13 20.11
N GLY A 298 -8.16 38.91 19.18
CA GLY A 298 -8.90 39.87 18.38
C GLY A 298 -9.97 39.21 17.52
N LYS A 299 -9.71 38.02 16.96
CA LYS A 299 -10.63 37.32 16.04
C LYS A 299 -12.01 37.05 16.64
N ARG A 300 -12.10 36.70 17.93
CA ARG A 300 -13.41 36.47 18.59
C ARG A 300 -14.17 37.77 18.79
N SER A 301 -13.49 38.81 19.26
CA SER A 301 -14.11 40.13 19.45
C SER A 301 -14.56 40.72 18.12
N LEU A 302 -13.75 40.60 17.06
CA LEU A 302 -14.10 41.02 15.70
C LEU A 302 -15.32 40.26 15.18
N GLY A 303 -15.39 38.94 15.37
CA GLY A 303 -16.57 38.16 14.96
C GLY A 303 -17.86 38.58 15.68
N LEU A 304 -17.80 38.82 17.00
CA LEU A 304 -18.96 39.30 17.76
C LEU A 304 -19.38 40.71 17.33
N LEU A 305 -18.40 41.59 17.07
CA LEU A 305 -18.66 42.94 16.58
C LEU A 305 -19.29 42.94 15.19
N GLU A 306 -18.87 42.02 14.32
CA GLU A 306 -19.45 41.84 12.99
C GLU A 306 -20.91 41.33 13.06
N GLU A 307 -21.20 40.37 13.95
CA GLU A 307 -22.57 39.92 14.24
C GLU A 307 -23.47 41.05 14.78
N ILE A 308 -22.94 41.88 15.69
CA ILE A 308 -23.67 43.05 16.23
C ILE A 308 -23.94 44.07 15.12
N ALA A 309 -22.95 44.34 14.25
CA ALA A 309 -23.12 45.21 13.10
C ALA A 309 -24.20 44.69 12.14
N ASP A 310 -24.25 43.39 11.90
CA ASP A 310 -25.29 42.75 11.07
C ASP A 310 -26.69 42.95 11.63
N GLN A 311 -26.85 42.76 12.94
CA GLN A 311 -28.12 42.98 13.63
C GLN A 311 -28.52 44.46 13.59
N ALA A 312 -27.59 45.38 13.83
CA ALA A 312 -27.85 46.82 13.77
C ALA A 312 -28.32 47.27 12.37
N ARG A 313 -27.70 46.76 11.30
CA ARG A 313 -28.14 47.01 9.92
C ARG A 313 -29.57 46.52 9.69
N ALA A 314 -29.92 45.33 10.20
CA ALA A 314 -31.28 44.80 10.09
C ALA A 314 -32.31 45.68 10.82
N LEU A 315 -31.99 46.14 12.05
CA LEU A 315 -32.84 47.04 12.82
C LEU A 315 -33.02 48.40 12.14
N TYR A 316 -31.98 48.93 11.50
CA TYR A 316 -32.07 50.15 10.70
C TYR A 316 -33.03 50.00 9.51
N ARG A 317 -32.98 48.89 8.77
CA ARG A 317 -33.87 48.63 7.63
C ARG A 317 -35.34 48.67 8.00
N VAL A 318 -35.70 48.15 9.17
CA VAL A 318 -37.08 48.18 9.69
C VAL A 318 -37.42 49.49 10.40
N GLY A 319 -36.47 50.42 10.51
CA GLY A 319 -36.65 51.73 11.13
C GLY A 319 -36.71 51.73 12.64
N GLN A 320 -36.18 50.69 13.30
CA GLN A 320 -36.07 50.60 14.76
C GLN A 320 -34.75 51.15 15.30
N LEU A 321 -33.82 51.53 14.42
CA LEU A 321 -32.53 52.10 14.76
C LEU A 321 -32.32 53.39 13.96
N GLU A 322 -31.82 54.44 14.60
CA GLU A 322 -31.51 55.71 13.94
C GLU A 322 -30.13 55.67 13.26
N VAL A 323 -29.93 56.57 12.28
CA VAL A 323 -28.70 56.59 11.47
C VAL A 323 -27.44 56.83 12.31
N GLY A 324 -27.54 57.67 13.35
CA GLY A 324 -26.42 57.96 14.25
C GLY A 324 -26.04 56.77 15.13
N GLU A 325 -27.03 55.97 15.54
CA GLU A 325 -26.81 54.75 16.32
C GLU A 325 -26.16 53.67 15.45
N LEU A 326 -26.63 53.51 14.20
CA LEU A 326 -26.01 52.59 13.24
C LEU A 326 -24.55 52.99 12.94
N GLN A 327 -24.29 54.29 12.76
CA GLN A 327 -22.94 54.81 12.53
C GLN A 327 -22.01 54.50 13.70
N GLN A 328 -22.48 54.64 14.93
CA GLN A 328 -21.72 54.32 16.13
C GLN A 328 -21.39 52.82 16.20
N VAL A 329 -22.38 51.94 15.99
CA VAL A 329 -22.19 50.48 16.04
C VAL A 329 -21.21 50.01 14.96
N LEU A 330 -21.30 50.54 13.74
CA LEU A 330 -20.37 50.20 12.66
C LEU A 330 -18.94 50.67 12.97
N GLY A 331 -18.78 51.87 13.55
CA GLY A 331 -17.48 52.36 14.00
C GLY A 331 -16.87 51.50 15.11
N GLU A 332 -17.68 51.10 16.09
CA GLU A 332 -17.27 50.17 17.16
C GLU A 332 -16.91 48.78 16.61
N ALA A 333 -17.52 48.37 15.50
CA ALA A 333 -17.20 47.13 14.80
C ALA A 333 -15.95 47.19 13.91
N GLY A 334 -15.22 48.31 13.93
CA GLY A 334 -13.94 48.45 13.25
C GLY A 334 -14.03 48.86 11.78
N TYR A 335 -15.22 49.23 11.30
CA TYR A 335 -15.37 49.82 9.96
C TYR A 335 -14.71 51.21 9.93
N ARG A 336 -13.94 51.47 8.87
CA ARG A 336 -13.37 52.79 8.61
C ARG A 336 -14.47 53.77 8.23
N ALA A 337 -14.25 55.07 8.46
CA ALA A 337 -15.24 56.11 8.16
C ALA A 337 -15.81 56.01 6.73
N GLU A 338 -14.95 55.75 5.73
CA GLU A 338 -15.34 55.55 4.34
C GLU A 338 -16.24 54.31 4.15
N GLU A 339 -15.97 53.22 4.86
CA GLU A 339 -16.76 51.98 4.79
C GLU A 339 -18.12 52.16 5.46
N VAL A 340 -18.18 52.91 6.56
CA VAL A 340 -19.42 53.25 7.26
C VAL A 340 -20.34 54.05 6.33
N GLU A 341 -19.84 55.06 5.63
CA GLU A 341 -20.65 55.83 4.66
C GLU A 341 -21.26 54.95 3.57
N LEU A 342 -20.46 54.05 2.98
CA LEU A 342 -20.94 53.13 1.95
C LEU A 342 -22.03 52.18 2.47
N VAL A 343 -21.85 51.66 3.68
CA VAL A 343 -22.86 50.82 4.34
C VAL A 343 -24.14 51.63 4.57
N LEU A 344 -24.06 52.85 5.11
CA LEU A 344 -25.23 53.69 5.36
C LEU A 344 -26.01 53.99 4.07
N VAL A 345 -25.32 54.30 2.96
CA VAL A 345 -25.97 54.50 1.65
C VAL A 345 -26.70 53.24 1.21
N ARG A 346 -26.07 52.07 1.31
CA ARG A 346 -26.68 50.78 0.96
C ARG A 346 -27.92 50.48 1.80
N GLU A 347 -27.81 50.66 3.12
CA GLU A 347 -28.90 50.38 4.04
C GLU A 347 -30.08 51.35 3.91
N GLU A 348 -29.82 52.63 3.59
CA GLU A 348 -30.85 53.62 3.30
C GLU A 348 -31.63 53.30 2.01
N LEU A 349 -30.94 52.81 0.97
CA LEU A 349 -31.60 52.31 -0.24
C LEU A 349 -32.50 51.10 0.08
N ALA A 350 -31.99 50.13 0.84
CA ALA A 350 -32.75 48.95 1.26
C ALA A 350 -33.96 49.31 2.14
N ARG A 351 -33.83 50.29 3.04
CA ARG A 351 -34.92 50.79 3.89
C ARG A 351 -36.04 51.43 3.07
N ARG A 352 -35.70 52.17 2.00
CA ARG A 352 -36.69 52.77 1.08
C ARG A 352 -37.45 51.71 0.29
N GLU A 353 -36.75 50.66 -0.14
CA GLU A 353 -37.35 49.52 -0.83
C GLU A 353 -38.30 48.73 0.09
N ALA A 354 -37.89 48.45 1.33
CA ALA A 354 -38.69 47.71 2.31
C ALA A 354 -39.97 48.46 2.77
N ARG A 355 -40.02 49.79 2.63
CA ARG A 355 -41.21 50.60 2.95
C ARG A 355 -42.29 50.55 1.87
N LEU A 356 -42.03 49.92 0.72
CA LEU A 356 -43.03 49.72 -0.32
C LEU A 356 -43.69 48.35 -0.12
N LEU A 357 -45.03 48.31 -0.03
CA LEU A 357 -45.78 47.05 -0.04
C LEU A 357 -45.42 46.26 -1.29
N GLY A 358 -44.99 45.01 -1.18
CA GLY A 358 -44.66 44.21 -2.36
C GLY A 358 -45.88 44.04 -3.29
N LYS A 359 -45.67 43.85 -4.60
CA LYS A 359 -46.75 43.57 -5.56
C LYS A 359 -47.73 42.49 -5.07
N GLY A 360 -47.21 41.43 -4.45
CA GLY A 360 -48.03 40.33 -3.90
C GLY A 360 -48.90 40.78 -2.72
N GLU A 361 -48.39 41.63 -1.84
CA GLU A 361 -49.13 42.18 -0.70
C GLU A 361 -50.23 43.13 -1.16
N ILE A 362 -49.94 44.00 -2.14
CA ILE A 362 -50.91 44.90 -2.76
C ILE A 362 -52.05 44.11 -3.41
N LEU A 363 -51.73 43.06 -4.16
CA LEU A 363 -52.73 42.22 -4.84
C LEU A 363 -53.53 41.35 -3.86
N SER A 364 -52.92 40.89 -2.77
CA SER A 364 -53.62 40.15 -1.72
C SER A 364 -54.59 41.07 -0.96
N ALA A 365 -54.15 42.29 -0.62
CA ALA A 365 -55.02 43.29 -0.01
C ALA A 365 -56.22 43.66 -0.91
N TYR A 366 -56.06 43.66 -2.24
CA TYR A 366 -57.16 43.80 -3.20
C TYR A 366 -58.10 42.58 -3.20
N GLN A 367 -57.53 41.37 -3.21
CA GLN A 367 -58.30 40.12 -3.20
C GLN A 367 -59.17 39.97 -1.94
N ASP A 368 -58.63 40.37 -0.79
CA ASP A 368 -59.31 40.32 0.50
C ASP A 368 -60.22 41.54 0.74
N GLY A 369 -60.35 42.44 -0.25
CA GLY A 369 -61.22 43.62 -0.20
C GLY A 369 -60.74 44.75 0.72
N THR A 370 -59.51 44.68 1.22
CA THR A 370 -58.88 45.72 2.06
C THR A 370 -58.50 46.95 1.22
N PHE A 371 -58.06 46.74 -0.03
CA PHE A 371 -57.89 47.80 -1.03
C PHE A 371 -58.98 47.73 -2.09
N ASP A 372 -59.46 48.89 -2.51
CA ASP A 372 -60.30 49.01 -3.70
C ASP A 372 -59.47 49.08 -4.98
N GLU A 373 -60.12 49.00 -6.15
CA GLU A 373 -59.44 48.97 -7.45
C GLU A 373 -58.62 50.25 -7.70
N ALA A 374 -59.14 51.41 -7.26
CA ALA A 374 -58.49 52.71 -7.42
C ALA A 374 -57.21 52.82 -6.56
N THR A 375 -57.28 52.39 -5.31
CA THR A 375 -56.15 52.37 -4.37
C THR A 375 -55.09 51.38 -4.83
N THR A 376 -55.51 50.19 -5.29
CA THR A 376 -54.60 49.16 -5.82
C THR A 376 -53.84 49.66 -7.05
N ARG A 377 -54.53 50.31 -8.00
CA ARG A 377 -53.91 50.98 -9.16
C ARG A 377 -52.90 52.05 -8.73
N ALA A 378 -53.24 52.88 -7.75
CA ALA A 378 -52.35 53.93 -7.25
C ALA A 378 -51.05 53.37 -6.64
N HIS A 379 -51.13 52.27 -5.88
CA HIS A 379 -49.96 51.60 -5.30
C HIS A 379 -49.08 50.94 -6.36
N LEU A 380 -49.67 50.27 -7.36
CA LEU A 380 -48.92 49.64 -8.46
C LEU A 380 -48.25 50.68 -9.39
N ARG A 381 -48.90 51.82 -9.65
CA ARG A 381 -48.28 52.94 -10.42
C ARG A 381 -47.08 53.53 -9.70
N ARG A 382 -47.11 53.65 -8.36
CA ARG A 382 -45.95 54.10 -7.57
C ARG A 382 -44.75 53.17 -7.68
N GLN A 383 -44.97 51.90 -8.04
CA GLN A 383 -43.93 50.91 -8.35
C GLN A 383 -43.57 50.84 -9.83
N ARG A 384 -44.00 51.82 -10.64
CA ARG A 384 -43.74 51.92 -12.08
C ARG A 384 -44.39 50.82 -12.94
N TYR A 385 -45.44 50.15 -12.47
CA TYR A 385 -46.26 49.32 -13.36
C TYR A 385 -47.10 50.21 -14.28
N ASP A 386 -47.15 49.86 -15.57
CA ASP A 386 -48.00 50.49 -16.57
C ASP A 386 -49.47 50.04 -16.44
N ASP A 387 -50.38 50.84 -16.99
CA ASP A 387 -51.83 50.64 -16.82
C ASP A 387 -52.31 49.31 -17.44
N GLU A 388 -51.74 48.89 -18.56
CA GLU A 388 -52.07 47.63 -19.25
C GLU A 388 -51.70 46.43 -18.37
N THR A 389 -50.50 46.44 -17.79
CA THR A 389 -50.05 45.43 -16.84
C THR A 389 -50.90 45.42 -15.58
N ILE A 390 -51.30 46.57 -15.06
CA ILE A 390 -52.16 46.65 -13.87
C ILE A 390 -53.53 46.00 -14.14
N ASP A 391 -54.12 46.24 -15.30
CA ASP A 391 -55.41 45.64 -15.68
C ASP A 391 -55.33 44.11 -15.75
N VAL A 392 -54.24 43.57 -16.31
CA VAL A 392 -53.98 42.12 -16.32
C VAL A 392 -53.85 41.58 -14.90
N LEU A 393 -53.14 42.28 -14.01
CA LEU A 393 -52.95 41.85 -12.63
C LEU A 393 -54.26 41.84 -11.82
N LEU A 394 -55.13 42.83 -12.04
CA LEU A 394 -56.45 42.89 -11.40
C LEU A 394 -57.39 41.80 -11.95
N ALA A 395 -57.33 41.52 -13.25
CA ALA A 395 -58.12 40.47 -13.89
C ALA A 395 -57.75 39.07 -13.37
N LEU A 396 -56.46 38.81 -13.13
CA LEU A 396 -55.96 37.55 -12.57
C LEU A 396 -56.49 37.27 -11.14
N GLN A 397 -56.83 38.31 -10.37
CA GLN A 397 -57.35 38.15 -9.00
C GLN A 397 -58.83 37.76 -8.94
N ARG A 398 -59.59 37.97 -10.02
CA ARG A 398 -60.98 37.51 -10.13
C ARG A 398 -61.01 36.01 -10.49
N ARG A 399 -60.61 35.16 -9.54
CA ARG A 399 -60.55 33.69 -9.73
C ARG A 399 -61.91 33.11 -10.11
N GLN A 400 -62.05 32.68 -11.36
CA GLN A 400 -63.08 31.74 -11.78
C GLN A 400 -62.47 30.34 -11.85
N LEU A 401 -63.21 29.30 -11.41
CA LEU A 401 -62.74 27.90 -11.37
C LEU A 401 -62.09 27.48 -12.69
N THR A 402 -60.88 26.94 -12.73
CA THR A 402 -60.23 26.42 -13.95
C THR A 402 -60.98 25.22 -14.55
N PRO A 403 -60.76 24.83 -15.82
CA PRO A 403 -61.35 23.61 -16.38
C PRO A 403 -61.08 22.37 -15.51
N ALA A 404 -59.87 22.23 -14.95
CA ALA A 404 -59.52 21.15 -14.04
C ALA A 404 -60.31 21.20 -12.72
N GLU A 405 -60.57 22.39 -12.18
CA GLU A 405 -61.41 22.55 -10.98
C GLU A 405 -62.88 22.26 -11.30
N ILE A 406 -63.42 22.71 -12.44
CA ILE A 406 -64.79 22.38 -12.90
C ILE A 406 -64.96 20.86 -12.99
N LEU A 407 -64.02 20.16 -13.63
CA LEU A 407 -64.03 18.69 -13.73
C LEU A 407 -63.89 18.01 -12.36
N THR A 408 -63.13 18.60 -11.43
CA THR A 408 -62.99 18.08 -10.06
C THR A 408 -64.30 18.21 -9.28
N VAL A 409 -64.99 19.35 -9.37
CA VAL A 409 -66.30 19.54 -8.71
C VAL A 409 -67.38 18.65 -9.34
N TYR A 410 -67.35 18.45 -10.66
CA TYR A 410 -68.22 17.52 -11.37
C TYR A 410 -68.00 16.06 -10.92
N THR A 411 -66.76 15.57 -10.92
CA THR A 411 -66.44 14.20 -10.45
C THR A 411 -66.68 14.00 -8.96
N ALA A 412 -66.75 15.06 -8.17
CA ALA A 412 -67.16 15.03 -6.77
C ALA A 412 -68.68 15.05 -6.58
N GLY A 413 -69.47 15.11 -7.66
CA GLY A 413 -70.94 15.12 -7.64
C GLY A 413 -71.56 16.43 -7.16
N ARG A 414 -70.77 17.51 -7.05
CA ARG A 414 -71.22 18.83 -6.58
C ARG A 414 -71.60 19.79 -7.70
N LEU A 415 -71.41 19.37 -8.95
CA LEU A 415 -71.78 20.09 -10.15
C LEU A 415 -72.47 19.10 -11.09
N ASP A 416 -73.63 19.45 -11.64
CA ASP A 416 -74.31 18.59 -12.61
C ASP A 416 -73.66 18.67 -14.00
N ARG A 417 -73.95 17.69 -14.86
CA ARG A 417 -73.33 17.56 -16.19
C ARG A 417 -73.66 18.76 -17.10
N THR A 418 -74.89 19.24 -17.05
CA THR A 418 -75.38 20.34 -17.88
C THR A 418 -74.67 21.65 -17.51
N GLU A 419 -74.51 21.89 -16.22
CA GLU A 419 -73.86 23.06 -15.66
C GLU A 419 -72.34 23.00 -15.83
N ALA A 420 -71.73 21.82 -15.70
CA ALA A 420 -70.32 21.60 -15.99
C ALA A 420 -70.00 21.87 -17.46
N LEU A 421 -70.83 21.36 -18.37
CA LEU A 421 -70.67 21.56 -19.81
C LEU A 421 -70.85 23.03 -20.18
N ARG A 422 -71.86 23.72 -19.64
CA ARG A 422 -72.06 25.16 -19.84
C ARG A 422 -70.86 25.99 -19.40
N ARG A 423 -70.24 25.67 -18.25
CA ARG A 423 -69.07 26.39 -17.73
C ARG A 423 -67.78 26.12 -18.52
N LEU A 424 -67.65 24.93 -19.12
CA LEU A 424 -66.55 24.60 -20.03
C LEU A 424 -66.73 25.29 -21.39
N VAL A 425 -67.94 25.35 -21.92
CA VAL A 425 -68.23 26.07 -23.17
C VAL A 425 -68.02 27.58 -23.01
N ALA A 426 -68.41 28.16 -21.87
CA ALA A 426 -68.13 29.56 -21.55
C ALA A 426 -66.63 29.91 -21.48
N ARG A 427 -65.76 28.89 -21.44
CA ARG A 427 -64.29 29.02 -21.48
C ARG A 427 -63.69 28.86 -22.87
N GLY A 428 -64.53 28.67 -23.89
CA GLY A 428 -64.09 28.48 -25.27
C GLY A 428 -63.79 27.02 -25.63
N TYR A 429 -64.16 26.04 -24.80
CA TYR A 429 -64.15 24.64 -25.23
C TYR A 429 -65.33 24.37 -26.16
N ASP A 430 -65.07 23.61 -27.22
CA ASP A 430 -66.13 23.12 -28.08
C ASP A 430 -67.10 22.21 -27.28
N PRO A 431 -68.42 22.27 -27.52
CA PRO A 431 -69.39 21.45 -26.78
C PRO A 431 -69.13 19.95 -26.85
N GLU A 432 -68.61 19.43 -27.96
CA GLU A 432 -68.28 18.01 -28.10
C GLU A 432 -67.03 17.64 -27.31
N GLU A 433 -65.98 18.49 -27.38
CA GLU A 433 -64.74 18.31 -26.60
C GLU A 433 -64.99 18.44 -25.09
N ALA A 434 -65.85 19.37 -24.68
CA ALA A 434 -66.27 19.53 -23.29
C ALA A 434 -67.02 18.28 -22.78
N GLY A 435 -67.82 17.64 -23.63
CA GLY A 435 -68.45 16.36 -23.35
C GLY A 435 -67.43 15.24 -23.12
N LEU A 436 -66.46 15.11 -24.04
CA LEU A 436 -65.37 14.12 -23.94
C LEU A 436 -64.54 14.30 -22.66
N LEU A 437 -64.24 15.54 -22.27
CA LEU A 437 -63.52 15.84 -21.03
C LEU A 437 -64.27 15.41 -19.77
N LEU A 438 -65.60 15.54 -19.76
CA LEU A 438 -66.45 15.09 -18.64
C LEU A 438 -66.50 13.56 -18.56
N ASP A 439 -66.54 12.88 -19.71
CA ASP A 439 -66.63 11.42 -19.77
C ASP A 439 -65.28 10.75 -19.42
N LEU A 440 -64.15 11.35 -19.81
CA LEU A 440 -62.79 10.83 -19.54
C LEU A 440 -62.47 10.68 -18.04
N ARG A 441 -63.14 11.45 -17.18
CA ARG A 441 -62.93 11.47 -15.72
C ARG A 441 -63.99 10.71 -14.90
N ALA A 442 -64.92 10.00 -15.55
CA ALA A 442 -65.88 9.13 -14.89
C ALA A 442 -65.21 7.83 -14.34
N ARG A 443 -64.45 7.98 -13.25
CA ARG A 443 -63.86 7.00 -12.31
C ARG A 443 -63.87 5.50 -12.73
N THR A 444 -62.79 5.04 -13.36
CA THR A 444 -62.31 3.65 -13.29
C THR A 444 -61.19 3.53 -12.26
N LEU A 445 -61.08 2.39 -11.56
CA LEU A 445 -59.93 2.12 -10.68
C LEU A 445 -58.66 2.10 -11.53
N SER A 446 -57.57 2.74 -11.09
CA SER A 446 -56.29 2.63 -11.79
C SER A 446 -55.70 1.23 -11.67
N GLU A 447 -54.77 0.85 -12.56
CA GLU A 447 -54.04 -0.44 -12.50
C GLU A 447 -53.52 -0.72 -11.09
N GLY A 448 -52.80 0.25 -10.49
CA GLY A 448 -52.26 0.13 -9.14
C GLY A 448 -53.32 -0.05 -8.06
N GLN A 449 -54.51 0.55 -8.21
CA GLN A 449 -55.61 0.36 -7.27
C GLN A 449 -56.25 -1.01 -7.39
N VAL A 450 -56.36 -1.56 -8.61
CA VAL A 450 -56.85 -2.92 -8.85
C VAL A 450 -55.90 -3.95 -8.24
N ILE A 451 -54.60 -3.76 -8.43
CA ILE A 451 -53.54 -4.63 -7.90
C ILE A 451 -53.44 -4.56 -6.38
N ASP A 452 -53.51 -3.37 -5.78
CA ASP A 452 -53.48 -3.21 -4.33
C ASP A 452 -54.74 -3.79 -3.66
N ALA A 453 -55.92 -3.61 -4.27
CA ALA A 453 -57.15 -4.21 -3.79
C ALA A 453 -57.12 -5.75 -3.86
N LEU A 454 -56.51 -6.32 -4.91
CA LEU A 454 -56.29 -7.77 -5.03
C LEU A 454 -55.32 -8.28 -3.94
N ARG A 455 -54.20 -7.60 -3.72
CA ARG A 455 -53.21 -7.97 -2.68
C ARG A 455 -53.82 -7.95 -1.27
N ARG A 456 -54.71 -6.99 -1.00
CA ARG A 456 -55.44 -6.86 0.28
C ARG A 456 -56.63 -7.81 0.41
N GLY A 457 -56.91 -8.63 -0.61
CA GLY A 457 -58.05 -9.56 -0.62
C GLY A 457 -59.42 -8.88 -0.75
N LEU A 458 -59.45 -7.58 -1.07
CA LEU A 458 -60.68 -6.81 -1.29
C LEU A 458 -61.29 -7.03 -2.68
N LEU A 459 -60.51 -7.62 -3.58
CA LEU A 459 -60.89 -7.91 -4.96
C LEU A 459 -60.56 -9.37 -5.28
N LEU A 460 -61.52 -10.10 -5.84
CA LEU A 460 -61.30 -11.48 -6.28
C LEU A 460 -60.47 -11.54 -7.56
N ARG A 461 -59.68 -12.60 -7.71
CA ARG A 461 -58.75 -12.81 -8.85
C ARG A 461 -59.40 -12.58 -10.22
N GLY A 462 -60.54 -13.22 -10.48
CA GLY A 462 -61.26 -13.09 -11.75
C GLY A 462 -61.81 -11.68 -11.98
N VAL A 463 -62.21 -10.98 -10.91
CA VAL A 463 -62.71 -9.60 -11.00
C VAL A 463 -61.56 -8.61 -11.26
N ALA A 464 -60.39 -8.86 -10.68
CA ALA A 464 -59.17 -8.10 -10.97
C ALA A 464 -58.76 -8.24 -12.43
N PHE A 465 -58.79 -9.46 -12.95
CA PHE A 465 -58.49 -9.76 -14.35
C PHE A 465 -59.41 -8.97 -15.31
N GLU A 466 -60.72 -9.05 -15.13
CA GLU A 466 -61.68 -8.32 -15.98
C GLU A 466 -61.51 -6.79 -15.89
N LYS A 467 -61.16 -6.27 -14.72
CA LYS A 467 -60.90 -4.83 -14.55
C LYS A 467 -59.62 -4.37 -15.24
N LEU A 468 -58.56 -5.19 -15.23
CA LEU A 468 -57.35 -4.91 -15.99
C LEU A 468 -57.62 -5.00 -17.50
N ARG A 469 -58.42 -5.95 -17.96
CA ARG A 469 -58.87 -6.02 -19.37
C ARG A 469 -59.64 -4.76 -19.78
N ALA A 470 -60.53 -4.25 -18.92
CA ALA A 470 -61.26 -3.00 -19.16
C ALA A 470 -60.36 -1.75 -19.17
N LEU A 471 -59.18 -1.81 -18.57
CA LEU A 471 -58.16 -0.76 -18.63
C LEU A 471 -57.27 -0.86 -19.87
N GLY A 472 -57.46 -1.87 -20.72
CA GLY A 472 -56.76 -2.03 -21.99
C GLY A 472 -55.57 -3.00 -21.98
N TYR A 473 -55.33 -3.72 -20.88
CA TYR A 473 -54.28 -4.76 -20.84
C TYR A 473 -54.72 -6.00 -21.63
N ASP A 474 -53.79 -6.63 -22.33
CA ASP A 474 -54.06 -7.91 -22.99
C ASP A 474 -54.23 -9.06 -21.97
N GLN A 475 -54.68 -10.22 -22.44
CA GLN A 475 -55.00 -11.36 -21.57
C GLN A 475 -53.78 -11.89 -20.82
N GLU A 476 -52.65 -11.99 -21.51
CA GLU A 476 -51.41 -12.53 -20.94
C GLU A 476 -50.83 -11.58 -19.87
N THR A 477 -50.85 -10.27 -20.14
CA THR A 477 -50.37 -9.25 -19.20
C THR A 477 -51.29 -9.13 -17.98
N ALA A 478 -52.61 -9.17 -18.19
CA ALA A 478 -53.56 -9.12 -17.07
C ALA A 478 -53.41 -10.32 -16.14
N ASP A 479 -53.21 -11.53 -16.67
CA ASP A 479 -52.97 -12.73 -15.86
C ASP A 479 -51.64 -12.66 -15.10
N LEU A 480 -50.57 -12.14 -15.74
CA LEU A 480 -49.27 -11.96 -15.11
C LEU A 480 -49.32 -10.97 -13.93
N LEU A 481 -49.97 -9.82 -14.12
CA LEU A 481 -50.11 -8.80 -13.07
C LEU A 481 -50.92 -9.33 -11.87
N VAL A 482 -51.99 -10.09 -12.15
CA VAL A 482 -52.80 -10.75 -11.13
C VAL A 482 -52.00 -11.82 -10.36
N ALA A 483 -51.16 -12.59 -11.06
CA ALA A 483 -50.29 -13.59 -10.43
C ALA A 483 -49.20 -12.94 -9.55
N LEU A 484 -48.58 -11.85 -10.02
CA LEU A 484 -47.56 -11.11 -9.29
C LEU A 484 -48.10 -10.48 -8.00
N ALA A 485 -49.34 -9.96 -8.04
CA ALA A 485 -49.97 -9.31 -6.90
C ALA A 485 -50.31 -10.26 -5.74
N ALA A 486 -50.49 -11.55 -6.03
CA ALA A 486 -50.88 -12.58 -5.08
C ALA A 486 -49.68 -13.25 -4.36
N ALA A 487 -48.49 -12.64 -4.40
CA ALA A 487 -47.22 -13.25 -3.97
C ALA A 487 -47.28 -13.93 -2.59
N GLN A 488 -46.76 -15.16 -2.56
CA GLN A 488 -46.77 -16.14 -1.47
C GLN A 488 -45.68 -15.87 -0.41
N LEU A 489 -45.80 -16.53 0.75
CA LEU A 489 -44.82 -16.52 1.86
C LEU A 489 -43.38 -16.62 1.36
N THR A 490 -42.46 -15.84 1.92
CA THR A 490 -41.03 -15.96 1.59
C THR A 490 -40.42 -17.22 2.22
N THR A 491 -39.24 -17.62 1.77
CA THR A 491 -38.50 -18.74 2.40
C THR A 491 -38.24 -18.49 3.89
N GLY A 492 -37.88 -17.25 4.25
CA GLY A 492 -37.69 -16.84 5.64
C GLY A 492 -38.97 -16.97 6.48
N ASP A 493 -40.14 -16.70 5.89
CA ASP A 493 -41.42 -16.84 6.58
C ASP A 493 -41.77 -18.32 6.83
N VAL A 494 -41.52 -19.19 5.86
CA VAL A 494 -41.74 -20.64 6.01
C VAL A 494 -40.77 -21.24 7.02
N GLN A 495 -39.48 -20.87 6.98
CA GLN A 495 -38.49 -21.29 7.98
C GLN A 495 -38.83 -20.76 9.38
N GLY A 496 -39.22 -19.49 9.47
CA GLY A 496 -39.63 -18.86 10.72
C GLY A 496 -40.92 -19.47 11.30
N ALA A 497 -41.85 -19.91 10.47
CA ALA A 497 -43.05 -20.62 10.89
C ALA A 497 -42.72 -22.03 11.39
N LEU A 498 -41.82 -22.75 10.71
CA LEU A 498 -41.37 -24.09 11.12
C LEU A 498 -40.61 -24.03 12.46
N LEU A 499 -39.71 -23.06 12.64
CA LEU A 499 -38.96 -22.86 13.90
C LEU A 499 -39.89 -22.58 15.09
N ARG A 500 -40.98 -21.85 14.86
CA ARG A 500 -41.98 -21.52 15.89
C ARG A 500 -43.02 -22.62 16.09
N GLY A 501 -42.92 -23.74 15.37
CA GLY A 501 -43.88 -24.85 15.43
C GLY A 501 -45.26 -24.52 14.86
N LEU A 502 -45.39 -23.46 14.07
CA LEU A 502 -46.64 -23.03 13.44
C LEU A 502 -47.03 -23.91 12.24
N ILE A 503 -46.05 -24.59 11.65
CA ILE A 503 -46.23 -25.58 10.58
C ILE A 503 -45.37 -26.80 10.88
N ASP A 504 -45.79 -27.97 10.40
CA ASP A 504 -45.02 -29.21 10.55
C ASP A 504 -43.99 -29.40 9.40
N PRO A 505 -43.01 -30.32 9.55
CA PRO A 505 -41.99 -30.57 8.54
C PRO A 505 -42.53 -30.98 7.16
N GLY A 506 -43.64 -31.71 7.10
CA GLY A 506 -44.28 -32.08 5.83
C GLY A 506 -44.94 -30.89 5.15
N GLN A 507 -45.60 -30.03 5.92
CA GLN A 507 -46.19 -28.78 5.44
C GLN A 507 -45.14 -27.77 4.97
N ALA A 508 -43.98 -27.72 5.62
CA ALA A 508 -42.86 -26.88 5.19
C ALA A 508 -42.28 -27.34 3.85
N ARG A 509 -42.09 -28.66 3.64
CA ARG A 509 -41.63 -29.23 2.35
C ARG A 509 -42.52 -28.81 1.20
N GLU A 510 -43.83 -29.02 1.36
CA GLU A 510 -44.78 -28.71 0.31
C GLU A 510 -44.80 -27.20 -0.01
N ARG A 511 -44.66 -26.35 1.02
CA ARG A 511 -44.58 -24.89 0.80
C ARG A 511 -43.29 -24.48 0.07
N PHE A 512 -42.13 -25.06 0.38
CA PHE A 512 -40.91 -24.78 -0.38
C PHE A 512 -40.98 -25.30 -1.83
N ARG A 513 -41.65 -26.43 -2.05
CA ARG A 513 -41.90 -26.95 -3.41
C ARG A 513 -42.79 -26.01 -4.22
N VAL A 514 -43.86 -25.49 -3.62
CA VAL A 514 -44.75 -24.50 -4.25
C VAL A 514 -44.02 -23.19 -4.56
N LEU A 515 -43.03 -22.80 -3.73
CA LEU A 515 -42.14 -21.67 -4.00
C LEU A 515 -41.07 -21.95 -5.06
N GLY A 516 -40.99 -23.17 -5.59
CA GLY A 516 -40.13 -23.53 -6.71
C GLY A 516 -38.74 -24.08 -6.35
N TYR A 517 -38.49 -24.46 -5.09
CA TYR A 517 -37.21 -25.07 -4.68
C TYR A 517 -37.14 -26.54 -5.07
N ALA A 518 -35.96 -27.00 -5.51
CA ALA A 518 -35.70 -28.40 -5.81
C ALA A 518 -35.62 -29.23 -4.51
N GLU A 519 -35.98 -30.52 -4.58
CA GLU A 519 -36.07 -31.40 -3.40
C GLU A 519 -34.77 -31.43 -2.57
N ALA A 520 -33.61 -31.39 -3.24
CA ALA A 520 -32.30 -31.35 -2.58
C ALA A 520 -32.09 -30.07 -1.75
N ASP A 521 -32.57 -28.92 -2.26
CA ASP A 521 -32.47 -27.64 -1.57
C ASP A 521 -33.50 -27.53 -0.44
N VAL A 522 -34.66 -28.16 -0.59
CA VAL A 522 -35.69 -28.25 0.46
C VAL A 522 -35.12 -28.92 1.71
N GLU A 523 -34.40 -30.04 1.55
CA GLU A 523 -33.78 -30.73 2.69
C GLU A 523 -32.72 -29.86 3.39
N LEU A 524 -31.90 -29.11 2.64
CA LEU A 524 -30.94 -28.15 3.19
C LEU A 524 -31.65 -27.02 3.95
N LEU A 525 -32.70 -26.44 3.37
CA LEU A 525 -33.50 -25.37 3.98
C LEU A 525 -34.20 -25.84 5.26
N MET A 526 -34.56 -27.12 5.34
CA MET A 526 -35.13 -27.74 6.54
C MET A 526 -34.07 -28.03 7.61
N ALA A 527 -32.85 -28.39 7.21
CA ALA A 527 -31.74 -28.68 8.13
C ALA A 527 -31.23 -27.44 8.86
N LEU A 528 -31.31 -26.25 8.24
CA LEU A 528 -30.93 -24.96 8.85
C LEU A 528 -31.70 -24.60 10.13
N ARG A 529 -32.77 -25.34 10.48
CA ARG A 529 -33.54 -25.13 11.73
C ARG A 529 -32.76 -25.46 13.01
N PHE A 530 -31.74 -26.32 12.93
CA PHE A 530 -31.01 -26.75 14.11
C PHE A 530 -29.70 -25.97 14.21
N ARG A 531 -29.60 -25.11 15.23
CA ARG A 531 -28.30 -24.54 15.62
C ARG A 531 -27.43 -25.67 16.16
N LEU A 532 -26.35 -25.99 15.46
CA LEU A 532 -25.31 -26.86 16.02
C LEU A 532 -24.73 -26.17 17.27
N LEU A 533 -24.59 -26.91 18.37
CA LEU A 533 -23.89 -26.42 19.55
C LEU A 533 -22.47 -26.05 19.16
N THR A 534 -21.95 -24.96 19.69
CA THR A 534 -20.54 -24.60 19.47
C THR A 534 -19.62 -25.58 20.18
N ARG A 535 -18.34 -25.64 19.74
CA ARG A 535 -17.32 -26.46 20.41
C ARG A 535 -17.27 -26.20 21.91
N GLY A 536 -17.34 -24.95 22.35
CA GLY A 536 -17.36 -24.58 23.78
C GLY A 536 -18.56 -25.16 24.52
N GLU A 537 -19.77 -25.01 23.96
CA GLU A 537 -21.00 -25.52 24.57
C GLU A 537 -21.02 -27.05 24.70
N ILE A 538 -20.44 -27.77 23.73
CA ILE A 538 -20.31 -29.24 23.79
C ILE A 538 -19.33 -29.64 24.89
N LEU A 539 -18.17 -28.96 24.98
CA LEU A 539 -17.17 -29.24 25.98
C LEU A 539 -17.65 -28.91 27.40
N ASP A 540 -18.36 -27.81 27.58
CA ASP A 540 -18.98 -27.43 28.85
C ASP A 540 -20.04 -28.46 29.26
N ALA A 541 -20.95 -28.83 28.35
CA ALA A 541 -21.96 -29.87 28.60
C ALA A 541 -21.32 -31.22 28.93
N TYR A 542 -20.20 -31.56 28.28
CA TYR A 542 -19.43 -32.74 28.61
C TYR A 542 -18.83 -32.62 30.00
N ASP A 543 -18.17 -31.51 30.35
CA ASP A 543 -17.50 -31.26 31.63
C ASP A 543 -18.46 -31.23 32.83
N VAL A 544 -19.71 -30.79 32.64
CA VAL A 544 -20.75 -30.88 33.67
C VAL A 544 -21.50 -32.22 33.67
N GLY A 545 -21.13 -33.16 32.79
CA GLY A 545 -21.65 -34.53 32.78
C GLY A 545 -23.06 -34.66 32.18
N ARG A 546 -23.51 -33.67 31.41
CA ARG A 546 -24.83 -33.65 30.76
C ARG A 546 -24.89 -34.48 29.48
N ILE A 547 -23.74 -34.73 28.86
CA ILE A 547 -23.59 -35.60 27.70
C ILE A 547 -22.44 -36.59 27.96
N THR A 548 -22.52 -37.78 27.34
CA THR A 548 -21.46 -38.79 27.49
C THR A 548 -20.24 -38.46 26.64
N ARG A 549 -19.11 -39.11 26.92
CA ARG A 549 -17.86 -38.93 26.15
C ARG A 549 -18.05 -39.28 24.68
N VAL A 550 -18.80 -40.35 24.40
CA VAL A 550 -19.12 -40.80 23.04
C VAL A 550 -20.00 -39.78 22.34
N ASP A 551 -21.01 -39.22 23.02
CA ASP A 551 -21.88 -38.19 22.45
C ASP A 551 -21.13 -36.88 22.19
N ALA A 552 -20.24 -36.48 23.09
CA ALA A 552 -19.40 -35.30 22.93
C ALA A 552 -18.45 -35.46 21.74
N GLN A 553 -17.82 -36.63 21.60
CA GLN A 553 -16.92 -36.93 20.49
C GLN A 553 -17.66 -36.92 19.15
N GLY A 554 -18.84 -37.57 19.08
CA GLY A 554 -19.67 -37.58 17.87
C GLY A 554 -20.06 -36.17 17.43
N ARG A 555 -20.50 -35.31 18.36
CA ARG A 555 -20.89 -33.93 18.06
C ARG A 555 -19.72 -33.03 17.67
N LEU A 556 -18.52 -33.27 18.21
CA LEU A 556 -17.31 -32.55 17.78
C LEU A 556 -16.90 -32.96 16.36
N VAL A 557 -17.07 -34.23 15.98
CA VAL A 557 -16.84 -34.69 14.61
C VAL A 557 -17.86 -34.10 13.63
N GLU A 558 -19.13 -34.00 14.02
CA GLU A 558 -20.17 -33.33 13.22
C GLU A 558 -19.89 -31.83 13.00
N LEU A 559 -19.17 -31.17 13.92
CA LEU A 559 -18.66 -29.81 13.74
C LEU A 559 -17.42 -29.72 12.82
N GLY A 560 -16.92 -30.85 12.34
CA GLY A 560 -15.77 -30.93 11.42
C GLY A 560 -14.42 -31.17 12.10
N LEU A 561 -14.36 -31.55 13.39
CA LEU A 561 -13.11 -32.00 13.99
C LEU A 561 -12.77 -33.43 13.55
N GLU A 562 -11.50 -33.70 13.25
CA GLU A 562 -11.07 -35.06 12.99
C GLU A 562 -11.18 -35.93 14.26
N GLY A 563 -11.58 -37.20 14.10
CA GLY A 563 -11.85 -38.10 15.22
C GLY A 563 -10.73 -38.20 16.29
N PRO A 564 -9.44 -38.24 15.91
CA PRO A 564 -8.33 -38.22 16.87
C PRO A 564 -8.25 -36.92 17.67
N ASP A 565 -8.44 -35.77 17.01
CA ASP A 565 -8.41 -34.44 17.65
C ASP A 565 -9.60 -34.23 18.58
N ALA A 566 -10.78 -34.71 18.19
CA ALA A 566 -11.96 -34.71 19.05
C ALA A 566 -11.71 -35.51 20.35
N SER A 567 -11.02 -36.65 20.28
CA SER A 567 -10.64 -37.42 21.47
C SER A 567 -9.63 -36.66 22.33
N LEU A 568 -8.60 -36.05 21.72
CA LEU A 568 -7.56 -35.31 22.44
C LEU A 568 -8.14 -34.16 23.28
N VAL A 569 -9.11 -33.44 22.73
CA VAL A 569 -9.77 -32.32 23.42
C VAL A 569 -10.59 -32.80 24.62
N LEU A 570 -11.22 -33.97 24.53
CA LEU A 570 -11.97 -34.57 25.65
C LEU A 570 -11.03 -35.12 26.72
N ASP A 571 -9.87 -35.67 26.34
CA ASP A 571 -8.86 -36.17 27.29
C ASP A 571 -8.34 -35.08 28.24
N VAL A 572 -8.27 -33.83 27.76
CA VAL A 572 -7.91 -32.67 28.59
C VAL A 572 -8.95 -32.43 29.68
N ILE A 573 -10.23 -32.64 29.39
CA ILE A 573 -11.33 -32.48 30.35
C ILE A 573 -11.36 -33.66 31.33
N ASP A 574 -11.12 -34.88 30.84
CA ASP A 574 -11.04 -36.10 31.67
C ASP A 574 -9.92 -36.00 32.72
N ARG A 575 -8.78 -35.41 32.35
CA ARG A 575 -7.69 -35.11 33.29
C ARG A 575 -8.05 -34.05 34.31
N ARG A 576 -8.87 -33.05 33.96
CA ARG A 576 -9.37 -32.05 34.93
C ARG A 576 -10.37 -32.64 35.92
N ARG A 577 -11.15 -33.63 35.50
CA ARG A 577 -12.12 -34.33 36.34
C ARG A 577 -11.50 -35.32 37.32
N SER A 578 -10.27 -35.77 37.06
CA SER A 578 -9.56 -36.74 37.89
C SER A 578 -8.70 -36.01 38.95
N PRO A 579 -8.89 -36.24 40.26
CA PRO A 579 -8.04 -35.63 41.28
C PRO A 579 -6.60 -36.19 41.22
N PRO A 580 -5.56 -35.38 41.53
CA PRO A 580 -4.18 -35.85 41.51
C PRO A 580 -3.97 -36.97 42.55
N PRO A 581 -3.12 -37.97 42.27
CA PRO A 581 -2.85 -39.05 43.21
C PRO A 581 -2.20 -38.50 44.49
N PRO A 582 -2.53 -39.06 45.67
CA PRO A 582 -1.96 -38.59 46.93
C PRO A 582 -0.44 -38.78 46.93
N PRO A 583 0.32 -37.83 47.51
CA PRO A 583 1.77 -37.92 47.57
C PRO A 583 2.20 -39.14 48.41
N ALA A 584 3.17 -39.89 47.87
CA ALA A 584 3.72 -41.12 48.46
C ALA A 584 4.58 -40.86 49.70
#